data_AF-A0AAN8U7E8-F1
#
_entry.id   AF-A0AAN8U7E8-F1
#
_cell.length_a   1.000
_cell.length_b   1.000
_cell.length_c   1.000
_cell.angle_alpha   90.00
_cell.angle_beta   90.00
_cell.angle_gamma   90.00
#
_symmetry.space_group_name_H-M   'P 1'
#
loop_
_entity.id
_entity.type
_entity.pdbx_description
1 polymer ?
#
loop_
_entity_poly.entity_id
_entity_poly.type
_entity_poly.pdbx_seq_one_letter_code
_entity_poly.pdbx_strand_id
1 'polypeptide(L)'
;MAEGGEKMQKKRVVVESLGWLTESTIMPKKVRPIEGVGASSILELKAQLYKSQEEAKRVAKETVHPSAADPNYSHLEIHRAKKKITAKNVFSSKNHGVDAREAKDKLEMKAIKDGSISYAALERKAKLYDKLVRGELSDGEEEEKYCVDFFRKGQEQEDSEQLQRHDISNTEPRDEDGDDDASLLSDTKAAGLGQAGTFDRSEHKRFVMEVHKEASQAREKASELKLRRQEQVAARREKLKQAYLRKQIEKLKASKTEQT
;
A
#
# COMPACT_ATOMS: atom_id res chain seq x y z
N MET A 1 23.09 -56.12 -52.04
CA MET A 1 23.91 -54.94 -51.70
C MET A 1 22.99 -53.75 -51.55
N ALA A 2 23.21 -52.96 -50.52
CA ALA A 2 22.34 -51.89 -50.04
C ALA A 2 22.48 -50.62 -50.87
N GLU A 3 21.38 -49.91 -51.08
CA GLU A 3 21.43 -48.47 -51.40
C GLU A 3 20.43 -47.76 -50.50
N GLY A 4 20.98 -46.94 -49.60
CA GLY A 4 20.27 -46.32 -48.49
C GLY A 4 19.49 -45.11 -48.93
N GLY A 5 18.17 -45.14 -48.73
CA GLY A 5 17.34 -43.95 -48.80
C GLY A 5 17.61 -43.03 -47.62
N GLU A 6 18.34 -41.95 -47.86
CA GLU A 6 18.61 -40.89 -46.88
C GLU A 6 17.30 -40.21 -46.46
N LYS A 7 16.86 -40.52 -45.23
CA LYS A 7 15.73 -39.82 -44.59
C LYS A 7 16.19 -38.42 -44.22
N MET A 8 15.78 -37.44 -45.01
CA MET A 8 15.98 -36.01 -44.77
C MET A 8 15.40 -35.61 -43.41
N GLN A 9 16.26 -35.54 -42.39
CA GLN A 9 15.87 -35.04 -41.07
C GLN A 9 15.61 -33.54 -41.18
N LYS A 10 14.33 -33.15 -41.14
CA LYS A 10 13.91 -31.76 -41.01
C LYS A 10 14.43 -31.24 -39.67
N LYS A 11 15.56 -30.52 -39.70
CA LYS A 11 16.06 -29.72 -38.58
C LYS A 11 14.95 -28.75 -38.20
N ARG A 12 14.33 -28.96 -37.03
CA ARG A 12 13.41 -27.98 -36.45
C ARG A 12 14.22 -26.72 -36.19
N VAL A 13 13.91 -25.65 -36.92
CA VAL A 13 14.37 -24.31 -36.59
C VAL A 13 13.75 -23.99 -35.23
N VAL A 14 14.54 -24.12 -34.16
CA VAL A 14 14.20 -23.59 -32.86
C VAL A 14 14.39 -22.10 -32.98
N VAL A 15 13.35 -21.42 -33.46
CA VAL A 15 13.24 -19.96 -33.28
C VAL A 15 13.17 -19.78 -31.78
N GLU A 16 14.14 -19.04 -31.23
CA GLU A 16 14.13 -18.64 -29.83
C GLU A 16 12.76 -17.99 -29.55
N SER A 17 11.94 -18.72 -28.81
CA SER A 17 10.65 -18.24 -28.35
C SER A 17 10.94 -16.92 -27.61
N LEU A 18 10.31 -15.83 -28.04
CA LEU A 18 10.46 -14.48 -27.47
C LEU A 18 9.77 -14.39 -26.08
N GLY A 19 9.84 -15.50 -25.33
CA GLY A 19 9.34 -15.70 -23.99
C GLY A 19 7.87 -15.35 -23.83
N TRP A 20 7.56 -14.90 -22.61
CA TRP A 20 6.24 -14.46 -22.18
C TRP A 20 5.72 -13.23 -22.96
N LEU A 21 6.57 -12.50 -23.69
CA LEU A 21 6.21 -11.28 -24.41
C LEU A 21 5.35 -11.54 -25.65
N THR A 22 5.51 -12.68 -26.32
CA THR A 22 4.77 -12.98 -27.57
C THR A 22 3.93 -14.25 -27.53
N GLU A 23 4.29 -15.25 -26.72
CA GLU A 23 3.59 -16.54 -26.70
C GLU A 23 2.42 -16.61 -25.71
N SER A 24 2.35 -15.68 -24.74
CA SER A 24 1.34 -15.71 -23.66
C SER A 24 -0.07 -15.29 -24.10
N THR A 25 -0.22 -14.63 -25.24
CA THR A 25 -1.53 -14.18 -25.76
C THR A 25 -2.40 -15.34 -26.27
N ILE A 26 -1.80 -16.44 -26.71
CA ILE A 26 -2.53 -17.60 -27.22
C ILE A 26 -2.36 -18.76 -26.25
N MET A 27 -3.45 -19.10 -25.55
CA MET A 27 -3.47 -20.23 -24.62
C MET A 27 -3.02 -21.50 -25.36
N PRO A 28 -2.06 -22.27 -24.81
CA PRO A 28 -1.61 -23.49 -25.44
C PRO A 28 -2.77 -24.50 -25.49
N LYS A 29 -3.04 -25.06 -26.69
CA LYS A 29 -4.12 -26.05 -26.88
C LYS A 29 -3.92 -27.33 -26.05
N LYS A 30 -2.67 -27.65 -25.70
CA LYS A 30 -2.30 -28.78 -24.84
C LYS A 30 -1.72 -28.22 -23.54
N VAL A 31 -2.13 -28.80 -22.41
CA VAL A 31 -1.61 -28.44 -21.09
C VAL A 31 -0.11 -28.76 -21.07
N ARG A 32 0.72 -27.75 -20.84
CA ARG A 32 2.16 -27.93 -20.62
C ARG A 32 2.39 -28.14 -19.12
N PRO A 33 3.18 -29.14 -18.70
CA PRO A 33 3.56 -29.27 -17.30
C PRO A 33 4.35 -28.03 -16.88
N ILE A 34 4.05 -27.51 -15.70
CA ILE A 34 4.76 -26.38 -15.12
C ILE A 34 5.87 -26.98 -14.24
N GLU A 35 7.11 -26.57 -14.49
CA GLU A 35 8.26 -27.02 -13.69
C GLU A 35 8.04 -26.67 -12.21
N GLY A 36 8.26 -27.65 -11.32
CA GLY A 36 8.06 -27.49 -9.88
C GLY A 36 6.60 -27.59 -9.39
N VAL A 37 5.61 -27.76 -10.28
CA VAL A 37 4.19 -27.94 -9.88
C VAL A 37 3.74 -29.38 -10.14
N GLY A 38 3.32 -30.06 -9.07
CA GLY A 38 2.78 -31.42 -9.16
C GLY A 38 1.39 -31.47 -9.83
N ALA A 39 1.10 -32.56 -10.52
CA ALA A 39 -0.21 -32.79 -11.16
C ALA A 39 -1.39 -32.76 -10.16
N SER A 40 -1.17 -33.19 -8.92
CA SER A 40 -2.14 -33.13 -7.82
C SER A 40 -2.50 -31.69 -7.45
N SER A 41 -1.50 -30.81 -7.33
CA SER A 41 -1.70 -29.38 -7.04
C SER A 41 -2.50 -28.68 -8.15
N ILE A 42 -2.24 -29.01 -9.41
CA ILE A 42 -3.02 -28.48 -10.55
C ILE A 42 -4.48 -28.95 -10.47
N LEU A 43 -4.72 -30.19 -10.08
CA LEU A 43 -6.07 -30.74 -9.94
C LEU A 43 -6.82 -30.09 -8.77
N GLU A 44 -6.15 -29.91 -7.63
CA GLU A 44 -6.70 -29.22 -6.46
C GLU A 44 -7.09 -27.77 -6.79
N LEU A 45 -6.20 -27.04 -7.48
CA LEU A 45 -6.48 -25.66 -7.92
C LEU A 45 -7.68 -25.60 -8.89
N LYS A 46 -7.78 -26.56 -9.81
CA LYS A 46 -8.94 -26.69 -10.70
C LYS A 46 -10.23 -26.97 -9.92
N ALA A 47 -10.16 -27.81 -8.89
CA ALA A 47 -11.29 -28.08 -8.02
C ALA A 47 -11.73 -26.83 -7.25
N GLN A 48 -10.79 -26.02 -6.75
CA GLN A 48 -11.10 -24.77 -6.06
C GLN A 48 -11.67 -23.70 -7.00
N LEU A 49 -11.14 -23.60 -8.22
CA LEU A 49 -11.69 -22.73 -9.27
C LEU A 49 -13.12 -23.15 -9.63
N TYR A 50 -13.36 -24.46 -9.78
CA TYR A 50 -14.68 -24.99 -10.07
C TYR A 50 -15.68 -24.73 -8.93
N LYS A 51 -15.28 -24.97 -7.68
CA LYS A 51 -16.08 -24.62 -6.49
C LYS A 51 -16.45 -23.13 -6.48
N SER A 52 -15.47 -22.25 -6.70
CA SER A 52 -15.70 -20.80 -6.77
C SER A 52 -16.64 -20.39 -7.91
N GLN A 53 -16.53 -21.01 -9.08
CA GLN A 53 -17.46 -20.75 -10.19
C GLN A 53 -18.86 -21.29 -9.92
N GLU A 54 -19.00 -22.46 -9.29
CA GLU A 54 -20.29 -22.99 -8.88
C GLU A 54 -20.95 -22.11 -7.82
N GLU A 55 -20.20 -21.65 -6.82
CA GLU A 55 -20.68 -20.70 -5.82
C GLU A 55 -21.13 -19.39 -6.48
N ALA A 56 -20.36 -18.83 -7.42
CA ALA A 56 -20.77 -17.65 -8.17
C ALA A 56 -22.05 -17.88 -9.00
N LYS A 57 -22.21 -19.06 -9.61
CA LYS A 57 -23.44 -19.42 -10.35
C LYS A 57 -24.62 -19.70 -9.42
N ARG A 58 -24.39 -20.28 -8.24
CA ARG A 58 -25.40 -20.51 -7.21
C ARG A 58 -25.89 -19.18 -6.67
N VAL A 59 -24.99 -18.27 -6.28
CA VAL A 59 -25.32 -16.89 -5.88
C VAL A 59 -26.09 -16.17 -7.00
N ALA A 60 -25.68 -16.32 -8.27
CA ALA A 60 -26.40 -15.73 -9.40
C ALA A 60 -27.80 -16.33 -9.66
N LYS A 61 -28.05 -17.59 -9.27
CA LYS A 61 -29.37 -18.24 -9.37
C LYS A 61 -30.24 -17.99 -8.14
N GLU A 62 -29.63 -17.97 -6.96
CA GLU A 62 -30.28 -17.74 -5.67
C GLU A 62 -30.75 -16.29 -5.53
N THR A 63 -30.05 -15.34 -6.17
CA THR A 63 -30.49 -13.94 -6.33
C THR A 63 -31.73 -13.75 -7.22
N VAL A 64 -32.23 -14.80 -7.90
CA VAL A 64 -33.43 -14.74 -8.77
C VAL A 64 -34.68 -15.33 -8.08
N HIS A 65 -34.57 -16.00 -6.93
CA HIS A 65 -35.71 -16.48 -6.15
C HIS A 65 -35.91 -15.65 -4.87
N PRO A 66 -36.86 -14.70 -4.83
CA PRO A 66 -37.16 -13.96 -3.62
C PRO A 66 -38.16 -14.76 -2.80
N SER A 67 -37.69 -15.50 -1.78
CA SER A 67 -38.53 -15.81 -0.63
C SER A 67 -38.16 -14.85 0.49
N ALA A 68 -39.06 -13.90 0.71
CA ALA A 68 -38.99 -12.89 1.75
C ALA A 68 -39.06 -13.55 3.14
N ALA A 69 -37.96 -13.59 3.90
CA ALA A 69 -38.03 -13.80 5.35
C ALA A 69 -36.72 -13.57 6.16
N ASP A 70 -35.60 -13.11 5.61
CA ASP A 70 -34.37 -13.00 6.42
C ASP A 70 -33.79 -11.57 6.48
N PRO A 71 -33.76 -10.92 7.66
CA PRO A 71 -33.29 -9.54 7.81
C PRO A 71 -31.75 -9.39 7.76
N ASN A 72 -31.00 -10.47 7.53
CA ASN A 72 -29.53 -10.46 7.44
C ASN A 72 -28.96 -10.50 6.02
N TYR A 73 -29.78 -10.33 4.98
CA TYR A 73 -29.35 -10.45 3.57
C TYR A 73 -28.81 -9.13 2.98
N SER A 74 -27.65 -8.70 3.47
CA SER A 74 -26.89 -7.53 3.01
C SER A 74 -26.13 -7.75 1.68
N HIS A 75 -26.76 -8.34 0.66
CA HIS A 75 -26.11 -8.51 -0.66
C HIS A 75 -26.93 -7.94 -1.83
N LEU A 76 -28.14 -7.44 -1.60
CA LEU A 76 -29.01 -6.90 -2.66
C LEU A 76 -28.89 -5.38 -2.87
N GLU A 77 -27.87 -4.72 -2.30
CA GLU A 77 -27.73 -3.25 -2.39
C GLU A 77 -26.93 -2.75 -3.60
N ILE A 78 -26.42 -3.63 -4.46
CA ILE A 78 -25.44 -3.28 -5.50
C ILE A 78 -26.08 -2.51 -6.70
N HIS A 79 -27.40 -2.41 -6.78
CA HIS A 79 -28.10 -1.73 -7.90
C HIS A 79 -28.98 -0.53 -7.54
N ARG A 80 -29.00 -0.06 -6.29
CA ARG A 80 -29.66 1.22 -5.95
C ARG A 80 -28.68 2.39 -6.01
N ALA A 81 -29.14 3.51 -6.58
CA ALA A 81 -28.40 4.77 -6.60
C ALA A 81 -27.78 5.04 -5.22
N LYS A 82 -26.46 5.30 -5.21
CA LYS A 82 -25.57 5.45 -4.05
C LYS A 82 -26.31 5.88 -2.79
N LYS A 83 -26.71 4.92 -1.95
CA LYS A 83 -27.05 5.22 -0.56
C LYS A 83 -25.78 5.83 0.03
N LYS A 84 -25.90 7.01 0.63
CA LYS A 84 -24.80 7.64 1.40
C LYS A 84 -24.26 6.56 2.33
N ILE A 85 -23.00 6.22 2.14
CA ILE A 85 -22.28 5.16 2.86
C ILE A 85 -22.61 5.35 4.34
N THR A 86 -23.36 4.41 4.92
CA THR A 86 -23.64 4.41 6.35
C THR A 86 -22.29 4.42 7.06
N ALA A 87 -22.10 5.33 8.03
CA ALA A 87 -20.80 5.67 8.62
C ALA A 87 -20.06 4.50 9.32
N LYS A 88 -20.67 3.32 9.36
CA LYS A 88 -20.14 2.11 9.98
C LYS A 88 -19.81 1.07 8.90
N ASN A 89 -18.70 1.31 8.21
CA ASN A 89 -18.04 0.32 7.34
C ASN A 89 -17.43 -0.80 8.21
N VAL A 90 -17.26 -2.03 7.72
CA VAL A 90 -16.54 -3.10 8.43
C VAL A 90 -15.11 -2.67 8.79
N PHE A 91 -14.52 -1.77 8.00
CA PHE A 91 -13.24 -1.11 8.27
C PHE A 91 -13.33 0.13 9.19
N SER A 92 -14.51 0.47 9.71
CA SER A 92 -14.71 1.62 10.63
C SER A 92 -14.39 1.28 12.08
N SER A 93 -14.30 0.00 12.42
CA SER A 93 -13.82 -0.43 13.73
C SER A 93 -12.34 -0.10 13.83
N LYS A 94 -12.00 0.98 14.54
CA LYS A 94 -10.62 1.24 14.93
C LYS A 94 -10.14 0.10 15.82
N ASN A 95 -8.84 -0.19 15.75
CA ASN A 95 -8.23 -1.14 16.70
C ASN A 95 -8.33 -0.56 18.11
N HIS A 96 -8.70 -1.38 19.09
CA HIS A 96 -8.88 -0.93 20.49
C HIS A 96 -7.65 -0.18 21.04
N GLY A 97 -6.43 -0.64 20.71
CA GLY A 97 -5.19 0.03 21.11
C GLY A 97 -4.89 1.35 20.38
N VAL A 98 -5.59 1.66 19.29
CA VAL A 98 -5.51 2.97 18.62
C VAL A 98 -6.36 3.98 19.38
N ASP A 99 -7.58 3.61 19.78
CA ASP A 99 -8.45 4.50 20.58
C ASP A 99 -7.85 4.82 21.95
N ALA A 100 -7.20 3.83 22.60
CA ALA A 100 -6.52 4.04 23.87
C ALA A 100 -5.34 5.03 23.76
N ARG A 101 -4.55 4.94 22.68
CA ARG A 101 -3.45 5.88 22.41
C ARG A 101 -3.98 7.26 22.04
N GLU A 102 -4.98 7.33 21.16
CA GLU A 102 -5.61 8.59 20.76
C GLU A 102 -6.22 9.33 21.97
N ALA A 103 -6.83 8.61 22.92
CA ALA A 103 -7.35 9.20 24.15
C ALA A 103 -6.24 9.76 25.05
N LYS A 104 -5.13 9.01 25.22
CA LYS A 104 -3.97 9.46 25.99
C LYS A 104 -3.34 10.70 25.37
N ASP A 105 -3.03 10.66 24.08
CA ASP A 105 -2.45 11.78 23.34
C ASP A 105 -3.34 13.03 23.43
N LYS A 106 -4.67 12.84 23.31
CA LYS A 106 -5.62 13.95 23.43
C LYS A 106 -5.66 14.56 24.83
N LEU A 107 -5.51 13.77 25.88
CA LEU A 107 -5.43 14.29 27.26
C LEU A 107 -4.11 15.03 27.49
N GLU A 108 -2.99 14.50 26.99
CA GLU A 108 -1.69 15.16 27.09
C GLU A 108 -1.68 16.50 26.34
N MET A 109 -2.18 16.54 25.10
CA MET A 109 -2.28 17.78 24.33
C MET A 109 -3.22 18.81 24.96
N LYS A 110 -4.30 18.37 25.61
CA LYS A 110 -5.17 19.26 26.40
C LYS A 110 -4.43 19.81 27.62
N ALA A 111 -3.72 18.96 28.36
CA ALA A 111 -2.96 19.38 29.53
C ALA A 111 -1.83 20.37 29.19
N ILE A 112 -1.22 20.23 28.01
CA ILE A 112 -0.27 21.20 27.45
C ILE A 112 -0.99 22.51 27.10
N LYS A 113 -2.14 22.44 26.42
CA LYS A 113 -2.87 23.63 25.96
C LYS A 113 -3.51 24.43 27.10
N ASP A 114 -4.07 23.73 28.09
CA ASP A 114 -4.68 24.31 29.28
C ASP A 114 -3.61 24.78 30.28
N GLY A 115 -2.33 24.45 30.03
CA GLY A 115 -1.20 24.84 30.88
C GLY A 115 -1.18 24.13 32.25
N SER A 116 -1.89 23.02 32.41
CA SER A 116 -1.93 22.29 33.67
C SER A 116 -0.60 21.60 33.99
N ILE A 117 0.14 21.17 32.96
CA ILE A 117 1.50 20.64 33.11
C ILE A 117 2.46 21.73 33.59
N SER A 118 2.38 22.91 32.99
CA SER A 118 3.19 24.06 33.41
C SER A 118 2.80 24.53 34.81
N TYR A 119 1.52 24.52 35.17
CA TYR A 119 1.07 24.86 36.53
C TYR A 119 1.57 23.85 37.57
N ALA A 120 1.46 22.56 37.30
CA ALA A 120 1.98 21.51 38.19
C ALA A 120 3.51 21.56 38.32
N ALA A 121 4.22 21.90 37.23
CA ALA A 121 5.66 22.13 37.27
C ALA A 121 6.00 23.36 38.13
N LEU A 122 5.25 24.45 37.97
CA LEU A 122 5.46 25.68 38.73
C LEU A 122 5.15 25.49 40.22
N GLU A 123 4.13 24.71 40.56
CA GLU A 123 3.80 24.35 41.94
C GLU A 123 4.92 23.51 42.59
N ARG A 124 5.48 22.52 41.86
CA ARG A 124 6.66 21.78 42.35
C ARG A 124 7.85 22.71 42.55
N LYS A 125 8.06 23.64 41.61
CA LYS A 125 9.14 24.64 41.70
C LYS A 125 8.94 25.57 42.91
N ALA A 126 7.72 26.02 43.17
CA ALA A 126 7.38 26.85 44.33
C ALA A 126 7.64 26.10 45.64
N LYS A 127 7.17 24.84 45.74
CA LYS A 127 7.46 23.98 46.90
C LYS A 127 8.96 23.78 47.12
N LEU A 128 9.75 23.67 46.05
CA LEU A 128 11.20 23.58 46.14
C LEU A 128 11.81 24.88 46.68
N TYR A 129 11.36 26.04 46.18
CA TYR A 129 11.81 27.33 46.71
C TYR A 129 11.41 27.53 48.18
N ASP A 130 10.19 27.16 48.58
CA ASP A 130 9.75 27.25 49.97
C ASP A 130 10.62 26.39 50.91
N LYS A 131 11.05 25.21 50.45
CA LYS A 131 11.98 24.34 51.18
C LYS A 131 13.40 24.93 51.23
N LEU A 132 13.88 25.51 50.13
CA LEU A 132 15.18 26.20 50.06
C LEU A 132 15.22 27.38 51.05
N VAL A 133 14.17 28.21 51.05
CA VAL A 133 14.03 29.35 51.97
C VAL A 133 13.98 28.89 53.42
N ARG A 134 13.34 27.75 53.68
CA ARG A 134 13.26 27.16 55.01
C ARG A 134 14.55 26.47 55.47
N GLY A 135 15.50 26.23 54.56
CA GLY A 135 16.73 25.49 54.85
C GLY A 135 16.51 23.99 55.10
N GLU A 136 15.38 23.43 54.64
CA GLU A 136 15.00 22.01 54.80
C GLU A 136 15.39 21.15 53.59
N LEU A 137 16.21 21.66 52.66
CA LEU A 137 16.81 20.80 51.65
C LEU A 137 17.83 19.91 52.35
N SER A 138 17.43 18.67 52.60
CA SER A 138 18.35 17.60 52.94
C SER A 138 19.30 17.45 51.77
N ASP A 139 20.50 17.99 51.90
CA ASP A 139 21.59 17.91 50.92
C ASP A 139 21.95 16.44 50.59
N GLY A 140 21.46 15.48 51.39
CA GLY A 140 21.79 14.06 51.27
C GLY A 140 20.86 13.19 50.41
N GLU A 141 19.64 13.61 50.03
CA GLU A 141 18.70 12.68 49.33
C GLU A 141 18.82 12.67 47.79
N GLU A 142 19.49 13.65 47.19
CA GLU A 142 19.63 13.76 45.73
C GLU A 142 21.00 13.29 45.23
N GLU A 143 22.08 13.49 46.01
CA GLU A 143 23.42 12.97 45.69
C GLU A 143 23.43 11.43 45.61
N GLU A 144 22.70 10.73 46.47
CA GLU A 144 22.61 9.26 46.43
C GLU A 144 21.95 8.71 45.16
N LYS A 145 21.12 9.50 44.46
CA LYS A 145 20.45 9.07 43.23
C LYS A 145 21.34 9.16 41.99
N TYR A 146 22.37 10.01 42.03
CA TYR A 146 23.30 10.21 40.93
C TYR A 146 24.69 9.61 41.19
N CYS A 147 24.97 9.19 42.42
CA CYS A 147 26.13 8.36 42.75
C CYS A 147 25.95 6.94 42.19
N VAL A 148 26.72 6.63 41.15
CA VAL A 148 26.84 5.26 40.64
C VAL A 148 27.54 4.41 41.70
N ASP A 149 26.80 3.53 42.37
CA ASP A 149 27.42 2.50 43.21
C ASP A 149 28.05 1.44 42.29
N PHE A 150 29.37 1.51 42.13
CA PHE A 150 30.12 0.62 41.26
C PHE A 150 30.02 -0.86 41.67
N PHE A 151 29.79 -1.15 42.96
CA PHE A 151 29.60 -2.52 43.43
C PHE A 151 28.22 -3.05 43.06
N ARG A 152 27.18 -2.22 43.20
CA ARG A 152 25.82 -2.58 42.78
C ARG A 152 25.62 -2.57 41.27
N LYS A 153 26.30 -1.69 40.53
CA LYS A 153 26.22 -1.61 39.06
C LYS A 153 26.66 -2.91 38.38
N GLY A 154 27.72 -3.56 38.88
CA GLY A 154 28.14 -4.86 38.37
C GLY A 154 27.11 -5.96 38.57
N GLN A 155 26.36 -5.90 39.68
CA GLN A 155 25.39 -6.92 40.07
C GLN A 155 24.00 -6.70 39.43
N GLU A 156 23.52 -5.45 39.37
CA GLU A 156 22.27 -5.10 38.66
C GLU A 156 22.41 -5.32 37.15
N GLN A 157 23.61 -5.16 36.57
CA GLN A 157 23.86 -5.50 35.18
C GLN A 157 23.79 -7.02 34.94
N GLU A 158 24.31 -7.84 35.84
CA GLU A 158 24.20 -9.31 35.73
C GLU A 158 22.76 -9.81 35.92
N ASP A 159 21.99 -9.27 36.87
CA ASP A 159 20.57 -9.64 37.08
C ASP A 159 19.66 -9.13 35.95
N SER A 160 19.91 -7.93 35.42
CA SER A 160 19.16 -7.38 34.28
C SER A 160 19.49 -8.11 32.98
N GLU A 161 20.75 -8.49 32.80
CA GLU A 161 21.19 -9.32 31.68
C GLU A 161 20.74 -10.77 31.83
N GLN A 162 20.56 -11.34 33.03
CA GLN A 162 20.03 -12.70 33.18
C GLN A 162 18.53 -12.77 32.85
N LEU A 163 17.78 -11.68 33.09
CA LEU A 163 16.39 -11.54 32.64
C LEU A 163 16.26 -11.29 31.12
N GLN A 164 17.26 -10.69 30.47
CA GLN A 164 17.25 -10.42 29.03
C GLN A 164 18.00 -11.46 28.17
N ARG A 165 18.99 -12.19 28.71
CA ARG A 165 19.76 -13.23 27.99
C ARG A 165 19.03 -14.59 27.91
N HIS A 166 17.75 -14.64 28.27
CA HIS A 166 16.85 -15.66 27.75
C HIS A 166 16.29 -15.32 26.35
N ASP A 167 16.64 -14.15 25.81
CA ASP A 167 16.31 -13.72 24.46
C ASP A 167 17.57 -13.11 23.78
N ILE A 168 18.44 -14.02 23.32
CA ILE A 168 19.34 -13.89 22.15
C ILE A 168 20.29 -12.66 22.09
N SER A 169 21.49 -12.76 22.63
CA SER A 169 22.74 -13.06 21.87
C SER A 169 22.94 -12.31 20.54
N ASN A 170 23.88 -11.35 20.53
CA ASN A 170 25.20 -11.45 19.85
C ASN A 170 25.69 -10.11 19.23
N THR A 171 26.93 -9.72 19.59
CA THR A 171 27.95 -8.96 18.81
C THR A 171 27.94 -7.40 18.75
N GLU A 172 28.69 -6.76 19.66
CA GLU A 172 29.84 -5.79 19.55
C GLU A 172 30.24 -5.18 18.17
N PRO A 173 31.10 -4.11 18.07
CA PRO A 173 31.34 -2.90 18.90
C PRO A 173 31.58 -1.58 18.09
N ARG A 174 31.91 -0.45 18.76
CA ARG A 174 33.12 0.41 18.55
C ARG A 174 32.98 1.97 18.45
N ASP A 175 33.67 2.64 19.39
CA ASP A 175 34.46 3.92 19.44
C ASP A 175 33.84 5.28 19.02
N GLU A 176 33.80 6.33 19.88
CA GLU A 176 34.87 7.35 20.21
C GLU A 176 35.26 8.19 18.97
N ASP A 177 35.40 9.51 18.92
CA ASP A 177 35.70 10.61 19.86
C ASP A 177 35.79 11.92 18.98
N GLY A 178 35.85 13.12 19.57
CA GLY A 178 36.50 14.28 18.91
C GLY A 178 35.73 15.60 18.76
N ASP A 179 35.72 16.37 19.85
CA ASP A 179 36.08 17.79 20.01
C ASP A 179 35.69 18.91 19.01
N ASP A 180 35.16 19.95 19.67
CA ASP A 180 35.52 21.38 19.64
C ASP A 180 34.87 22.42 18.71
N ASP A 181 34.39 23.43 19.44
CA ASP A 181 34.38 24.87 19.19
C ASP A 181 33.57 25.44 18.01
N ALA A 182 32.40 25.98 18.34
CA ALA A 182 31.98 27.27 17.80
C ALA A 182 30.92 27.91 18.71
N SER A 183 31.41 28.84 19.52
CA SER A 183 30.66 29.94 20.13
C SER A 183 29.43 30.43 19.34
N LEU A 184 28.38 30.73 20.11
CA LEU A 184 27.37 31.78 19.91
C LEU A 184 26.81 31.93 18.48
N LEU A 185 25.50 31.68 18.32
CA LEU A 185 24.53 32.69 17.85
C LEU A 185 23.15 32.05 17.58
N SER A 186 22.19 32.50 18.37
CA SER A 186 20.84 32.87 17.94
C SER A 186 19.82 31.79 17.50
N ASP A 187 18.71 31.81 18.23
CA ASP A 187 17.36 31.42 17.82
C ASP A 187 17.01 29.94 17.82
N THR A 188 16.65 29.45 19.01
CA THR A 188 15.92 28.19 19.22
C THR A 188 14.53 28.26 18.57
N LYS A 189 14.48 28.04 17.26
CA LYS A 189 13.26 27.72 16.53
C LYS A 189 13.13 26.20 16.47
N ALA A 190 12.16 25.68 17.24
CA ALA A 190 11.56 24.35 17.18
C ALA A 190 12.29 23.31 16.28
N ALA A 191 13.16 22.51 16.90
CA ALA A 191 13.74 21.32 16.29
C ALA A 191 12.68 20.20 16.22
N GLY A 192 11.81 20.28 15.21
CA GLY A 192 11.07 19.14 14.70
C GLY A 192 11.70 18.69 13.39
N LEU A 193 11.91 17.38 13.28
CA LEU A 193 12.36 16.63 12.11
C LEU A 193 13.87 16.50 11.90
N GLY A 194 14.38 15.35 12.37
CA GLY A 194 15.07 14.37 11.55
C GLY A 194 16.15 14.88 10.61
N GLN A 195 17.40 14.52 10.92
CA GLN A 195 18.49 14.45 9.95
C GLN A 195 18.03 13.66 8.71
N ALA A 196 17.58 14.37 7.69
CA ALA A 196 17.56 13.87 6.34
C ALA A 196 18.99 14.01 5.82
N GLY A 197 19.53 12.93 5.25
CA GLY A 197 20.86 12.91 4.64
C GLY A 197 21.06 14.14 3.75
N THR A 198 22.30 14.58 3.66
CA THR A 198 22.78 15.77 2.93
C THR A 198 22.57 15.62 1.42
N PHE A 199 21.33 15.46 0.96
CA PHE A 199 20.95 15.71 -0.41
C PHE A 199 20.87 17.22 -0.54
N ASP A 200 21.57 17.80 -1.51
CA ASP A 200 21.49 19.23 -1.76
C ASP A 200 20.00 19.59 -1.95
N ARG A 201 19.48 20.46 -1.08
CA ARG A 201 18.08 20.90 -1.10
C ARG A 201 17.68 21.42 -2.49
N SER A 202 18.66 21.93 -3.24
CA SER A 202 18.47 22.36 -4.63
C SER A 202 18.16 21.19 -5.57
N GLU A 203 18.83 20.05 -5.41
CA GLU A 203 18.61 18.83 -6.20
C GLU A 203 17.27 18.19 -5.87
N HIS A 204 16.92 18.11 -4.58
CA HIS A 204 15.61 17.61 -4.17
C HIS A 204 14.46 18.42 -4.78
N LYS A 205 14.58 19.76 -4.77
CA LYS A 205 13.57 20.63 -5.38
C LYS A 205 13.46 20.40 -6.89
N ARG A 206 14.60 20.23 -7.59
CA ARG A 206 14.61 19.92 -9.03
C ARG A 206 13.93 18.60 -9.32
N PHE A 207 14.26 17.56 -8.57
CA PHE A 207 13.66 16.23 -8.72
C PHE A 207 12.14 16.27 -8.55
N VAL A 208 11.64 16.94 -7.49
CA VAL A 208 10.21 17.08 -7.26
C VAL A 208 9.53 17.82 -8.43
N MET A 209 10.13 18.89 -8.93
CA MET A 209 9.58 19.62 -10.09
C MET A 209 9.59 18.77 -11.37
N GLU A 210 10.63 17.97 -11.58
CA GLU A 210 10.75 17.08 -12.73
C GLU A 210 9.68 15.98 -12.70
N VAL A 211 9.47 15.34 -11.56
CA VAL A 211 8.41 14.35 -11.37
C VAL A 211 7.03 14.94 -11.65
N HIS A 212 6.75 16.16 -11.20
CA HIS A 212 5.48 16.84 -11.50
C HIS A 212 5.32 17.13 -13.00
N LYS A 213 6.40 17.53 -13.67
CA LYS A 213 6.41 17.76 -15.11
C LYS A 213 6.16 16.46 -15.88
N GLU A 214 6.84 15.38 -15.51
CA GLU A 214 6.66 14.06 -16.12
C GLU A 214 5.23 13.55 -15.91
N ALA A 215 4.70 13.66 -14.68
CA ALA A 215 3.33 13.28 -14.38
C ALA A 215 2.30 14.08 -15.22
N SER A 216 2.56 15.36 -15.45
CA SER A 216 1.71 16.21 -16.29
C SER A 216 1.76 15.78 -17.75
N GLN A 217 2.95 15.51 -18.29
CA GLN A 217 3.14 15.00 -19.65
C GLN A 217 2.49 13.62 -19.84
N ALA A 218 2.58 12.74 -18.84
CA ALA A 218 1.93 11.43 -18.87
C ALA A 218 0.40 11.55 -18.93
N ARG A 219 -0.18 12.50 -18.16
CA ARG A 219 -1.62 12.80 -18.21
C ARG A 219 -2.04 13.33 -19.59
N GLU A 220 -1.25 14.23 -20.18
CA GLU A 220 -1.51 14.78 -21.50
C GLU A 220 -1.50 13.69 -22.59
N LYS A 221 -0.45 12.87 -22.64
CA LYS A 221 -0.36 11.73 -23.58
C LYS A 221 -1.53 10.75 -23.42
N ALA A 222 -1.94 10.47 -22.18
CA ALA A 222 -3.09 9.61 -21.92
C ALA A 222 -4.41 10.24 -22.41
N SER A 223 -4.56 11.56 -22.28
CA SER A 223 -5.72 12.29 -22.80
C SER A 223 -5.76 12.30 -24.33
N GLU A 224 -4.60 12.50 -24.98
CA GLU A 224 -4.46 12.46 -26.43
C GLU A 224 -4.80 11.06 -26.98
N LEU A 225 -4.31 10.00 -26.33
CA LEU A 225 -4.63 8.63 -26.73
C LEU A 225 -6.14 8.32 -26.61
N LYS A 226 -6.80 8.86 -25.57
CA LYS A 226 -8.26 8.73 -25.42
C LYS A 226 -8.99 9.47 -26.53
N LEU A 227 -8.58 10.70 -26.85
CA LEU A 227 -9.18 11.48 -27.94
C LEU A 227 -9.04 10.74 -29.28
N ARG A 228 -7.85 10.23 -29.60
CA ARG A 228 -7.61 9.44 -30.81
C ARG A 228 -8.49 8.19 -30.89
N ARG A 229 -8.70 7.48 -29.77
CA ARG A 229 -9.62 6.33 -29.71
C ARG A 229 -11.06 6.76 -29.95
N GLN A 230 -11.48 7.88 -29.38
CA GLN A 230 -12.82 8.44 -29.58
C GLN A 230 -13.06 8.81 -31.05
N GLU A 231 -12.08 9.46 -31.69
CA GLU A 231 -12.13 9.80 -33.11
C GLU A 231 -12.22 8.55 -34.00
N GLN A 232 -11.44 7.50 -33.70
CA GLN A 232 -11.53 6.24 -34.44
C GLN A 232 -12.91 5.59 -34.30
N VAL A 233 -13.50 5.61 -33.10
CA VAL A 233 -14.85 5.09 -32.86
C VAL A 233 -15.90 5.93 -33.59
N ALA A 234 -15.76 7.26 -33.58
CA ALA A 234 -16.64 8.17 -34.31
C ALA A 234 -16.56 7.93 -35.82
N ALA A 235 -15.35 7.86 -36.39
CA ALA A 235 -15.13 7.56 -37.80
C ALA A 235 -15.72 6.19 -38.19
N ARG A 236 -15.57 5.17 -37.33
CA ARG A 236 -16.20 3.85 -37.55
C ARG A 236 -17.73 3.96 -37.55
N ARG A 237 -18.30 4.70 -36.60
CA ARG A 237 -19.75 4.94 -36.51
C ARG A 237 -20.29 5.66 -37.75
N GLU A 238 -19.59 6.66 -38.24
CA GLU A 238 -19.96 7.38 -39.46
C GLU A 238 -19.88 6.49 -40.70
N LYS A 239 -18.83 5.69 -40.85
CA LYS A 239 -18.72 4.70 -41.93
C LYS A 239 -19.89 3.71 -41.91
N LEU A 240 -20.26 3.21 -40.73
CA LEU A 240 -21.42 2.32 -40.56
C LEU A 240 -22.74 3.04 -40.91
N LYS A 241 -22.90 4.30 -40.50
CA LYS A 241 -24.08 5.11 -40.86
C LYS A 241 -24.19 5.30 -42.38
N GLN A 242 -23.09 5.63 -43.06
CA GLN A 242 -23.07 5.77 -44.51
C GLN A 242 -23.37 4.45 -45.22
N ALA A 243 -22.77 3.34 -44.77
CA ALA A 243 -23.03 2.01 -45.33
C ALA A 243 -24.52 1.61 -45.17
N TYR A 244 -25.12 1.89 -44.01
CA TYR A 244 -26.54 1.66 -43.78
C TYR A 244 -27.42 2.48 -44.73
N LEU A 245 -27.14 3.78 -44.89
CA LEU A 245 -27.88 4.65 -45.82
C LEU A 245 -27.76 4.17 -47.27
N ARG A 246 -26.56 3.77 -47.71
CA ARG A 246 -26.35 3.18 -49.05
C ARG A 246 -27.19 1.93 -49.26
N LYS A 247 -27.22 1.02 -48.27
CA LYS A 247 -28.02 -0.21 -48.31
C LYS A 247 -29.53 0.09 -48.37
N GLN A 248 -30.01 1.11 -47.67
CA GLN A 248 -31.41 1.55 -47.75
C GLN A 248 -31.76 2.07 -49.15
N ILE A 249 -30.89 2.89 -49.74
CA ILE A 249 -31.09 3.41 -51.11
C ILE A 249 -31.10 2.27 -52.13
N GLU A 250 -30.18 1.33 -52.02
CA GLU A 250 -30.11 0.14 -52.90
C GLU A 250 -31.38 -0.70 -52.80
N LYS A 251 -31.89 -0.93 -51.58
CA LYS A 251 -33.16 -1.64 -51.35
C LYS A 251 -34.33 -0.92 -52.03
N LEU A 252 -34.41 0.40 -51.91
CA LEU A 252 -35.47 1.20 -52.56
C LEU A 252 -35.35 1.19 -54.09
N LYS A 253 -34.13 1.17 -54.63
CA LYS A 253 -33.91 1.03 -56.08
C LYS A 253 -34.35 -0.34 -56.58
N ALA A 254 -33.96 -1.42 -55.88
CA ALA A 254 -34.36 -2.79 -56.21
C ALA A 254 -35.89 -2.97 -56.20
N SER A 255 -36.57 -2.45 -55.16
CA SER A 255 -38.04 -2.51 -55.11
C SER A 255 -38.72 -1.72 -56.22
N LYS A 256 -38.09 -0.64 -56.73
CA LYS A 256 -38.64 0.16 -57.83
C LYS A 256 -38.47 -0.54 -59.18
N THR A 257 -37.35 -1.25 -59.38
CA THR A 257 -37.12 -2.05 -60.60
C THR A 257 -37.97 -3.31 -60.68
N GLU A 258 -38.41 -3.85 -59.55
CA GLU A 258 -39.33 -5.02 -59.52
C GLU A 258 -40.81 -4.63 -59.79
N GLN A 259 -41.14 -3.33 -59.76
CA GLN A 259 -42.51 -2.82 -60.01
C GLN A 259 -42.73 -2.29 -61.43
N THR A 260 -41.73 -2.37 -62.30
CA THR A 260 -41.78 -2.00 -63.73
C THR A 260 -41.68 -3.23 -64.60
#